data_AF-A0A9Q0NL84-F1
#
_entry.id   AF-A0A9Q0NL84-F1
#
_cell.length_a   1.000
_cell.length_b   1.000
_cell.length_c   1.000
_cell.angle_alpha   90.00
_cell.angle_beta   90.00
_cell.angle_gamma   90.00
#
_symmetry.space_group_name_H-M   'P 1'
#
loop_
_entity.id
_entity.type
_entity.pdbx_description
1 polymer ?
#
loop_
_entity_poly.entity_id
_entity_poly.type
_entity_poly.pdbx_seq_one_letter_code
_entity_poly.pdbx_strand_id
1 'polypeptide(L)'
;MQRSAGLYGSLIVDVAEGEEEPFQYDGEFDLLLSDWWHKSAHHQEVGLSSRPMRWIGEPQSLLINGRGQFGCSLAAHYSNDTSSLSQCDITGHEQWAPSILRVDPNKTYRIRLSSTTALASLNVGIGATRLSSTSLYSIVSAAFIFSSSDMVIAFAFLN
;
A
#
# COMPACT_ATOMS: atom_id res chain seq x y z
N MET A 1 -15.82 9.71 -11.06
CA MET A 1 -14.96 8.80 -10.24
C MET A 1 -14.02 9.59 -9.30
N GLN A 2 -14.54 10.20 -8.23
CA GLN A 2 -13.78 11.17 -7.42
C GLN A 2 -12.72 10.55 -6.49
N ARG A 3 -12.98 9.36 -5.92
CA ARG A 3 -12.01 8.65 -5.08
C ARG A 3 -10.70 8.37 -5.82
N SER A 4 -10.77 7.88 -7.06
CA SER A 4 -9.61 7.62 -7.92
C SER A 4 -8.80 8.89 -8.28
N ALA A 5 -9.35 10.09 -8.03
CA ALA A 5 -8.64 11.35 -8.20
C ALA A 5 -7.84 11.78 -6.95
N GLY A 6 -7.82 10.95 -5.90
CA GLY A 6 -7.06 11.22 -4.66
C GLY A 6 -7.92 11.60 -3.45
N LEU A 7 -9.25 11.57 -3.55
CA LEU A 7 -10.14 11.92 -2.44
C LEU A 7 -10.41 10.69 -1.54
N TYR A 8 -9.46 10.39 -0.66
CA TYR A 8 -9.54 9.33 0.34
C TYR A 8 -8.61 9.64 1.52
N GLY A 9 -8.82 8.96 2.65
CA GLY A 9 -8.00 9.08 3.85
C GLY A 9 -8.43 8.07 4.91
N SER A 10 -7.61 7.91 5.93
CA SER A 10 -7.89 7.02 7.05
C SER A 10 -8.80 7.69 8.07
N LEU A 11 -9.77 6.94 8.58
CA LEU A 11 -10.52 7.29 9.79
C LEU A 11 -10.18 6.25 10.85
N ILE A 12 -9.46 6.69 11.87
CA ILE A 12 -9.08 5.87 13.00
C ILE A 12 -10.09 6.14 14.13
N VAL A 13 -10.72 5.07 14.60
CA VAL A 13 -11.59 5.10 15.79
C VAL A 13 -10.88 4.31 16.88
N ASP A 14 -10.60 4.98 17.98
CA ASP A 14 -9.99 4.37 19.15
C ASP A 14 -11.07 3.82 20.10
N VAL A 15 -10.63 3.07 21.09
CA VAL A 15 -11.48 2.54 22.16
C VAL A 15 -12.14 3.66 22.96
N ALA A 16 -13.25 3.35 23.63
CA ALA A 16 -13.94 4.30 24.48
C ALA A 16 -13.02 4.80 25.61
N GLU A 17 -13.27 6.02 26.09
CA GLU A 17 -12.50 6.61 27.17
C GLU A 17 -12.55 5.71 28.42
N GLY A 18 -11.38 5.28 28.89
CA GLY A 18 -11.23 4.38 30.04
C GLY A 18 -11.16 2.89 29.71
N GLU A 19 -11.33 2.50 28.44
CA GLU A 19 -11.12 1.14 27.96
C GLU A 19 -9.74 0.99 27.31
N GLU A 20 -9.17 -0.20 27.33
CA GLU A 20 -7.90 -0.52 26.66
C GLU A 20 -8.12 -1.56 25.54
N GLU A 21 -7.28 -1.49 24.51
CA GLU A 21 -7.28 -2.51 23.45
C GLU A 21 -6.93 -3.90 24.03
N PRO A 22 -7.55 -4.98 23.55
CA PRO A 22 -7.37 -6.33 24.11
C PRO A 22 -6.00 -6.94 23.82
N PHE A 23 -5.10 -6.21 23.15
CA PHE A 23 -3.75 -6.62 22.80
C PHE A 23 -2.77 -5.47 23.07
N GLN A 24 -1.59 -5.82 23.59
CA GLN A 24 -0.52 -4.85 23.87
C GLN A 24 0.39 -4.68 22.65
N TYR A 25 0.77 -3.44 22.38
CA TYR A 25 1.71 -3.04 21.33
C TYR A 25 2.47 -1.79 21.76
N ASP A 26 3.71 -1.66 21.31
CA ASP A 26 4.60 -0.55 21.65
C ASP A 26 4.44 0.66 20.71
N GLY A 27 3.76 0.46 19.57
CA GLY A 27 3.51 1.51 18.59
C GLY A 27 2.60 1.04 17.46
N GLU A 28 2.18 1.99 16.62
CA GLU A 28 1.32 1.72 15.49
C GLU A 28 1.76 2.42 14.21
N PHE A 29 1.42 1.82 13.08
CA PHE A 29 1.61 2.38 11.74
C PHE A 29 0.30 2.30 10.97
N ASP A 30 -0.05 3.39 10.29
CA ASP A 30 -1.17 3.41 9.36
C ASP A 30 -0.66 3.34 7.92
N LEU A 31 -1.17 2.36 7.18
CA LEU A 31 -0.86 2.11 5.79
C LEU A 31 -2.15 2.14 4.96
N LEU A 32 -2.25 3.16 4.12
CA LEU A 32 -3.31 3.33 3.15
C LEU A 32 -2.81 2.98 1.76
N LEU A 33 -3.39 1.93 1.18
CA LEU A 33 -3.06 1.44 -0.14
C LEU A 33 -4.02 2.01 -1.19
N SER A 34 -3.48 2.49 -2.30
CA SER A 34 -4.27 2.94 -3.45
C SER A 34 -3.54 2.65 -4.76
N ASP A 35 -4.27 2.66 -5.86
CA ASP A 35 -3.74 2.56 -7.21
C ASP A 35 -3.89 3.92 -7.92
N TRP A 36 -3.02 4.16 -8.89
CA TRP A 36 -2.94 5.45 -9.57
C TRP A 36 -2.79 5.30 -11.07
N TRP A 37 -3.60 6.08 -11.79
CA TRP A 37 -3.50 6.24 -13.23
C TRP A 37 -3.03 7.65 -13.58
N HIS A 38 -2.20 7.77 -14.60
CA HIS A 38 -1.76 9.07 -15.12
C HIS A 38 -2.86 9.78 -15.93
N LYS A 39 -3.89 9.05 -16.38
CA LYS A 39 -5.07 9.64 -17.01
C LYS A 39 -5.98 10.24 -15.95
N SER A 40 -6.49 11.45 -16.18
CA SER A 40 -7.45 12.09 -15.28
C SER A 40 -8.72 11.25 -15.11
N ALA A 41 -9.31 11.28 -13.91
CA ALA A 41 -10.55 10.57 -13.61
C ALA A 41 -11.71 10.96 -14.55
N HIS A 42 -11.76 12.23 -14.98
CA HIS A 42 -12.75 12.70 -15.95
C HIS A 42 -12.57 12.05 -17.33
N HIS A 43 -11.35 11.94 -17.85
CA HIS A 43 -11.10 11.26 -19.13
C HIS A 43 -11.42 9.77 -19.05
N GLN A 44 -11.11 9.13 -17.92
CA GLN A 44 -11.49 7.75 -17.68
C GLN A 44 -13.02 7.60 -17.66
N GLU A 45 -13.75 8.49 -17.00
CA GLU A 45 -15.22 8.46 -16.91
C GLU A 45 -15.90 8.65 -18.27
N VAL A 46 -15.41 9.60 -19.08
CA VAL A 46 -15.88 9.80 -20.45
C VAL A 46 -15.57 8.57 -21.31
N GLY A 47 -14.39 7.96 -21.14
CA GLY A 47 -14.01 6.74 -21.87
C GLY A 47 -14.89 5.55 -21.53
N LEU A 48 -15.21 5.35 -20.26
CA LEU A 48 -16.12 4.30 -19.80
C LEU A 48 -17.57 4.55 -20.28
N SER A 49 -17.97 5.80 -20.42
CA SER A 49 -19.31 6.20 -20.88
C SER A 49 -19.44 6.31 -22.41
N SER A 50 -18.34 6.20 -23.17
CA SER A 50 -18.37 6.34 -24.63
C SER A 50 -18.88 5.09 -25.34
N ARG A 51 -19.27 5.23 -26.61
CA ARG A 51 -19.58 4.11 -27.51
C ARG A 51 -18.69 4.19 -28.76
N PRO A 52 -17.73 3.27 -28.95
CA PRO A 52 -17.43 2.12 -28.10
C PRO A 52 -16.85 2.53 -26.74
N MET A 53 -17.09 1.69 -25.71
CA MET A 53 -16.53 1.86 -24.37
C MET A 53 -15.01 1.70 -24.44
N ARG A 54 -14.28 2.57 -23.75
CA ARG A 54 -12.81 2.53 -23.63
C ARG A 54 -12.44 2.16 -22.21
N TRP A 55 -11.92 0.95 -22.04
CA TRP A 55 -11.44 0.47 -20.74
C TRP A 55 -10.25 1.30 -20.24
N ILE A 56 -10.17 1.50 -18.93
CA ILE A 56 -9.13 2.31 -18.27
C ILE A 56 -7.75 1.64 -18.29
N GLY A 57 -7.71 0.30 -18.32
CA GLY A 57 -6.49 -0.51 -18.23
C GLY A 57 -5.94 -0.60 -16.81
N GLU A 58 -4.80 -1.26 -16.67
CA GLU A 58 -4.10 -1.39 -15.39
C GLU A 58 -3.52 -0.06 -14.89
N PRO A 59 -3.40 0.14 -13.56
CA PRO A 59 -2.78 1.33 -13.00
C PRO A 59 -1.29 1.40 -13.35
N GLN A 60 -0.77 2.62 -13.47
CA GLN A 60 0.66 2.84 -13.71
C GLN A 60 1.49 2.71 -12.43
N SER A 61 0.93 3.09 -11.29
CA SER A 61 1.62 3.06 -10.01
C SER A 61 0.70 2.57 -8.91
N LEU A 62 1.28 1.83 -7.97
CA LEU A 62 0.68 1.54 -6.68
C LEU A 62 1.25 2.54 -5.67
N LEU A 63 0.38 3.05 -4.80
CA LEU A 63 0.73 4.05 -3.80
C LEU A 63 0.53 3.48 -2.40
N ILE A 64 1.52 3.71 -1.55
CA ILE A 64 1.47 3.47 -0.10
C ILE A 64 1.51 4.84 0.56
N ASN A 65 0.49 5.18 1.34
CA ASN A 65 0.32 6.50 1.96
C ASN A 65 0.45 7.66 0.94
N GLY A 66 -0.09 7.44 -0.27
CA GLY A 66 -0.09 8.42 -1.36
C GLY A 66 1.23 8.53 -2.14
N ARG A 67 2.22 7.67 -1.87
CA ARG A 67 3.55 7.72 -2.50
C ARG A 67 3.87 6.43 -3.25
N GLY A 68 4.48 6.54 -4.42
CA GLY A 68 4.88 5.40 -5.24
C GLY A 68 5.82 5.81 -6.35
N GLN A 69 6.51 4.82 -6.93
CA GLN A 69 7.47 5.02 -8.01
C GLN A 69 6.87 4.63 -9.38
N PHE A 70 7.39 5.24 -10.44
CA PHE A 70 7.03 4.90 -11.83
C PHE A 70 8.29 4.93 -12.71
N GLY A 71 8.49 3.91 -13.54
CA GLY A 71 9.61 3.84 -14.48
C GLY A 71 10.99 3.56 -13.85
N CYS A 72 11.08 3.49 -12.52
CA CYS A 72 12.27 3.11 -11.77
C CYS A 72 11.86 2.21 -10.59
N SER A 73 12.83 1.49 -10.03
CA SER A 73 12.66 0.68 -8.82
C SER A 73 13.75 0.97 -7.80
N LEU A 74 13.38 1.02 -6.51
CA LEU A 74 14.35 1.08 -5.41
C LEU A 74 15.02 -0.28 -5.16
N ALA A 75 14.35 -1.36 -5.55
CA ALA A 75 14.85 -2.73 -5.44
C ALA A 75 15.56 -3.20 -6.72
N ALA A 76 15.91 -2.30 -7.65
CA ALA A 76 16.56 -2.66 -8.90
C ALA A 76 17.91 -3.36 -8.68
N HIS A 77 18.58 -3.12 -7.55
CA HIS A 77 19.81 -3.84 -7.17
C HIS A 77 19.60 -5.36 -6.98
N TYR A 78 18.39 -5.83 -6.70
CA TYR A 78 18.08 -7.26 -6.58
C TYR A 78 17.76 -7.92 -7.92
N SER A 79 17.56 -7.15 -8.99
CA SER A 79 17.38 -7.70 -10.33
C SER A 79 18.74 -7.83 -11.04
N ASN A 80 19.09 -9.06 -11.41
CA ASN A 80 20.31 -9.35 -12.18
C ASN A 80 20.22 -8.90 -13.65
N ASP A 81 19.07 -8.40 -14.08
CA ASP A 81 18.83 -7.98 -15.46
C ASP A 81 19.02 -6.46 -15.56
N THR A 82 20.21 -6.06 -16.02
CA THR A 82 20.64 -4.66 -16.17
C THR A 82 19.84 -3.86 -17.21
N SER A 83 18.86 -4.49 -17.88
CA SER A 83 18.17 -3.93 -19.05
C SER A 83 16.73 -3.47 -18.81
N SER A 84 16.07 -3.83 -17.70
CA SER A 84 14.63 -3.60 -17.55
C SER A 84 14.20 -2.63 -16.45
N LEU A 85 15.03 -2.39 -15.42
CA LEU A 85 14.66 -1.55 -14.27
C LEU A 85 15.76 -0.56 -13.92
N SER A 86 15.46 0.73 -14.10
CA SER A 86 16.35 1.81 -13.66
C SER A 86 16.30 1.96 -12.14
N GLN A 87 17.46 2.19 -11.50
CA GLN A 87 17.51 2.51 -10.08
C GLN A 87 16.91 3.90 -9.84
N CYS A 88 15.98 4.03 -8.89
CA CYS A 88 15.46 5.35 -8.51
C CYS A 88 16.52 6.16 -7.76
N ASP A 89 16.75 7.41 -8.17
CA ASP A 89 17.56 8.38 -7.43
C ASP A 89 16.64 9.14 -6.45
N ILE A 90 16.63 8.70 -5.18
CA ILE A 90 15.78 9.26 -4.12
C ILE A 90 16.67 9.70 -2.96
N THR A 91 16.57 10.97 -2.58
CA THR A 91 17.25 11.52 -1.40
C THR A 91 16.41 11.40 -0.12
N GLY A 92 15.10 11.18 -0.25
CA GLY A 92 14.14 10.98 0.84
C GLY A 92 13.24 12.18 1.12
N HIS A 93 13.49 13.32 0.47
CA HIS A 93 12.70 14.55 0.61
C HIS A 93 11.62 14.70 -0.47
N GLU A 94 11.65 13.86 -1.50
CA GLU A 94 10.74 13.91 -2.62
C GLU A 94 9.32 13.46 -2.25
N GLN A 95 8.31 13.99 -2.95
CA GLN A 95 6.90 13.63 -2.70
C GLN A 95 6.58 12.16 -3.01
N TRP A 96 7.37 11.52 -3.87
CA TRP A 96 7.24 10.14 -4.30
C TRP A 96 8.22 9.18 -3.60
N ALA A 97 9.07 9.71 -2.70
CA ALA A 97 9.92 8.91 -1.84
C ALA A 97 9.06 8.03 -0.92
N PRO A 98 9.39 6.74 -0.74
CA PRO A 98 8.56 5.83 0.06
C PRO A 98 8.50 6.26 1.53
N SER A 99 7.38 5.95 2.18
CA SER A 99 7.25 6.13 3.64
C SER A 99 8.01 5.02 4.36
N ILE A 100 9.14 5.36 4.98
CA ILE A 100 9.95 4.39 5.73
C ILE A 100 9.34 4.19 7.13
N LEU A 101 8.93 2.95 7.43
CA LEU A 101 8.50 2.53 8.76
C LEU A 101 9.74 2.25 9.62
N ARG A 102 9.97 3.05 10.66
CA ARG A 102 11.09 2.86 11.58
C ARG A 102 10.62 2.06 12.78
N VAL A 103 11.27 0.92 13.03
CA VAL A 103 10.95 0.02 14.13
C VAL A 103 12.17 -0.20 15.01
N ASP A 104 11.94 -0.20 16.32
CA ASP A 104 12.94 -0.65 17.29
C ASP A 104 12.93 -2.18 17.44
N PRO A 105 14.10 -2.80 17.71
CA PRO A 105 14.19 -4.24 17.94
C PRO A 105 13.41 -4.66 19.19
N ASN A 106 12.88 -5.89 19.18
CA ASN A 106 12.12 -6.51 20.28
C ASN A 106 10.84 -5.76 20.70
N LYS A 107 10.29 -4.91 19.83
CA LYS A 107 8.99 -4.25 20.06
C LYS A 107 7.91 -4.82 19.14
N THR A 108 6.67 -4.78 19.61
CA THR A 108 5.48 -5.21 18.87
C THR A 108 4.76 -4.00 18.31
N TYR A 109 4.55 -3.97 16.99
CA TYR A 109 3.86 -2.86 16.33
C TYR A 109 2.54 -3.30 15.72
N ARG A 110 1.51 -2.47 15.87
CA ARG A 110 0.22 -2.63 15.19
C ARG A 110 0.29 -1.98 13.81
N ILE A 111 0.09 -2.77 12.75
CA ILE A 111 -0.05 -2.22 11.39
C ILE A 111 -1.54 -2.15 11.06
N ARG A 112 -2.08 -0.93 10.93
CA ARG A 112 -3.42 -0.66 10.42
C ARG A 112 -3.32 -0.61 8.90
N LEU A 113 -3.94 -1.56 8.22
CA LEU A 113 -3.91 -1.66 6.77
C LEU A 113 -5.29 -1.35 6.19
N SER A 114 -5.36 -0.31 5.36
CA SER A 114 -6.58 0.10 4.67
C SER A 114 -6.34 0.07 3.16
N SER A 115 -7.29 -0.49 2.40
CA SER A 115 -7.23 -0.47 0.94
C SER A 115 -8.33 0.40 0.36
N THR A 116 -7.93 1.38 -0.43
CA THR A 116 -8.80 2.23 -1.25
C THR A 116 -8.34 2.20 -2.71
N THR A 117 -8.03 1.01 -3.23
CA THR A 117 -7.77 0.79 -4.66
C THR A 117 -9.07 0.89 -5.48
N ALA A 118 -8.98 1.39 -6.70
CA ALA A 118 -10.10 1.49 -7.64
C ALA A 118 -10.28 0.21 -8.46
N LEU A 119 -9.18 -0.52 -8.73
CA LEU A 119 -9.18 -1.77 -9.49
C LEU A 119 -8.29 -2.83 -8.85
N ALA A 120 -7.10 -2.47 -8.37
CA ALA A 120 -6.08 -3.44 -8.00
C ALA A 120 -6.46 -4.27 -6.76
N SER A 121 -6.27 -5.59 -6.86
CA SER A 121 -6.22 -6.50 -5.70
C SER A 121 -4.76 -6.68 -5.29
N LEU A 122 -4.46 -6.43 -4.01
CA LEU A 122 -3.09 -6.33 -3.52
C LEU A 122 -2.81 -7.41 -2.48
N ASN A 123 -1.62 -8.00 -2.56
CA ASN A 123 -1.05 -8.85 -1.51
C ASN A 123 0.01 -8.06 -0.75
N VAL A 124 -0.01 -8.13 0.58
CA VAL A 124 0.98 -7.48 1.43
C VAL A 124 1.88 -8.54 2.07
N GLY A 125 3.17 -8.44 1.74
CA GLY A 125 4.23 -9.22 2.37
C GLY A 125 5.21 -8.29 3.10
N ILE A 126 5.67 -8.72 4.28
CA ILE A 126 6.77 -8.08 5.01
C ILE A 126 7.85 -9.14 5.17
N GLY A 127 9.07 -8.84 4.73
CA GLY A 127 10.17 -9.76 4.95
C GLY A 127 10.77 -9.67 6.36
N ALA A 128 11.39 -10.77 6.72
CA ALA A 128 11.97 -11.25 7.96
C ALA A 128 11.04 -11.25 9.18
N THR A 129 9.72 -11.16 8.97
CA THR A 129 8.76 -10.98 10.06
C THR A 129 7.54 -11.89 9.91
N ARG A 130 7.07 -12.47 11.03
CA ARG A 130 5.83 -13.22 11.09
C ARG A 130 4.67 -12.24 11.32
N LEU A 131 3.76 -12.13 10.36
CA LEU A 131 2.53 -11.34 10.54
C LEU A 131 1.50 -12.12 11.36
N SER A 132 0.81 -11.42 12.27
CA SER A 132 -0.35 -11.92 12.99
C SER A 132 -1.49 -10.94 12.76
N SER A 133 -2.60 -11.40 12.18
CA SER A 133 -3.80 -10.58 11.98
C SER A 133 -4.71 -10.67 13.20
N THR A 134 -5.19 -9.52 13.69
CA THR A 134 -6.01 -9.43 14.92
C THR A 134 -7.37 -8.81 14.65
N SER A 135 -7.52 -8.00 13.59
CA SER A 135 -8.78 -7.35 13.23
C SER A 135 -8.95 -7.28 11.71
N LEU A 136 -10.10 -7.73 11.22
CA LEU A 136 -10.54 -7.63 9.84
C LEU A 136 -11.92 -6.95 9.87
N TYR A 137 -12.07 -5.83 9.15
CA TYR A 137 -13.36 -5.15 8.97
C TYR A 137 -14.14 -4.83 10.27
N SER A 138 -13.53 -4.13 11.24
CA SER A 138 -14.17 -3.70 12.50
C SER A 138 -14.97 -4.78 13.27
N ILE A 139 -14.73 -6.06 12.99
CA ILE A 139 -15.28 -7.19 13.72
C ILE A 139 -14.11 -8.14 13.87
N VAL A 140 -13.58 -8.23 15.10
CA VAL A 140 -12.44 -9.08 15.50
C VAL A 140 -12.47 -10.41 14.74
N SER A 141 -11.47 -10.69 13.91
CA SER A 141 -11.31 -12.01 13.24
C SER A 141 -9.92 -12.23 12.64
N ALA A 142 -9.33 -13.34 13.09
CA ALA A 142 -8.38 -14.27 12.47
C ALA A 142 -6.99 -13.81 11.98
N ALA A 143 -5.96 -14.47 12.53
CA ALA A 143 -4.56 -14.33 12.17
C ALA A 143 -4.19 -15.16 10.94
N PHE A 144 -3.73 -14.51 9.87
CA PHE A 144 -3.02 -15.15 8.76
C PHE A 144 -1.53 -14.84 8.88
N ILE A 145 -0.69 -15.87 8.76
CA ILE A 145 0.76 -15.78 8.89
C ILE A 145 1.39 -15.83 7.49
N PHE A 146 2.14 -14.78 7.14
CA PHE A 146 3.04 -14.79 5.99
C PHE A 146 4.49 -14.75 6.47
N SER A 147 5.37 -15.45 5.74
CA SER A 147 6.81 -15.55 5.99
C SER A 147 7.55 -15.21 4.70
N SER A 148 8.38 -14.17 4.73
CA SER A 148 9.52 -13.97 3.82
C SER A 148 10.61 -13.23 4.58
N SER A 149 11.81 -13.00 4.03
CA SER A 149 13.02 -12.34 4.59
C SER A 149 13.25 -10.99 3.89
N ASP A 150 13.51 -9.89 4.63
CA ASP A 150 13.73 -8.48 4.20
C ASP A 150 12.51 -7.55 3.98
N MET A 151 12.42 -6.45 4.73
CA MET A 151 11.29 -5.49 4.69
C MET A 151 11.33 -4.60 3.43
N VAL A 152 10.78 -5.11 2.35
CA VAL A 152 10.29 -4.34 1.21
C VAL A 152 8.83 -4.75 1.01
N ILE A 153 7.89 -3.79 1.12
CA ILE A 153 6.50 -4.05 0.71
C ILE A 153 6.50 -4.13 -0.81
N ALA A 154 6.68 -5.33 -1.34
CA ALA A 154 6.64 -5.62 -2.77
C ALA A 154 5.27 -6.21 -3.12
N PHE A 155 4.57 -5.59 -4.07
CA PHE A 155 3.35 -6.14 -4.65
C PHE A 155 3.72 -7.15 -5.74
N ALA A 156 3.23 -8.38 -5.63
CA ALA A 156 3.25 -9.35 -6.71
C ALA A 156 1.96 -9.23 -7.52
N PHE A 157 2.06 -8.96 -8.83
CA PHE A 157 0.94 -9.13 -9.76
C PHE A 157 0.71 -10.63 -9.95
N LEU A 158 -0.44 -11.15 -9.52
CA LEU A 158 -0.94 -12.44 -9.97
C LEU A 158 -1.48 -12.24 -11.40
N ASN A 159 -0.83 -12.85 -12.38
CA ASN A 159 -1.32 -12.98 -13.76
C ASN A 159 -1.84 -14.40 -13.94
#